data_AF-A0A4Y3WZ92-F1
#
_entry.id   AF-A0A4Y3WZ92-F1
#
_cell.length_a   1.000
_cell.length_b   1.000
_cell.length_c   1.000
_cell.angle_alpha   90.00
_cell.angle_beta   90.00
_cell.angle_gamma   90.00
#
_symmetry.space_group_name_H-M   'P 1'
#
loop_
_entity.id
_entity.type
_entity.pdbx_description
1 polymer ?
#
loop_
_entity_poly.entity_id
_entity_poly.type
_entity_poly.pdbx_seq_one_letter_code
_entity_poly.pdbx_strand_id
1 'polypeptide(L)'
;MLLTDVSSHDLARAIASRLDAVAPRGLRVTDEGASVRVLRGGAWIGGSAAPEIVTGRADERRVETAARAVISGVQDVFAEVLAEPWPASRGEMPAPDARVEEGVLHAWFGSAERPVLSLEPYELSAR
;
A
#
# COMPACT_ATOMS: atom_id res chain seq x y z
N MET A 1 -3.75 -9.51 17.97
CA MET A 1 -5.15 -9.32 18.40
C MET A 1 -6.06 -9.69 17.22
N LEU A 2 -7.30 -10.13 17.43
CA LEU A 2 -8.23 -10.36 16.31
C LEU A 2 -8.95 -9.05 16.00
N LEU A 3 -8.84 -8.57 14.76
CA LEU A 3 -9.68 -7.48 14.27
C LEU A 3 -11.02 -8.09 13.83
N THR A 4 -12.12 -7.48 14.26
CA THR A 4 -13.45 -7.84 13.74
C THR A 4 -13.61 -7.27 12.34
N ASP A 5 -13.74 -8.16 11.35
CA ASP A 5 -14.18 -7.94 9.95
C ASP A 5 -13.57 -6.71 9.22
N VAL A 6 -12.28 -6.81 8.88
CA VAL A 6 -11.65 -5.86 7.95
C VAL A 6 -12.07 -6.20 6.52
N SER A 7 -12.70 -5.24 5.85
CA SER A 7 -13.11 -5.37 4.44
C SER A 7 -11.90 -5.24 3.50
N SER A 8 -11.69 -6.23 2.61
CA SER A 8 -10.67 -6.17 1.55
C SER A 8 -10.84 -4.95 0.63
N HIS A 9 -12.09 -4.56 0.35
CA HIS A 9 -12.41 -3.40 -0.47
C HIS A 9 -12.06 -2.09 0.24
N ASP A 10 -12.37 -1.98 1.54
CA ASP A 10 -12.05 -0.78 2.31
C ASP A 10 -10.53 -0.66 2.49
N LEU A 11 -9.83 -1.78 2.70
CA LEU A 11 -8.37 -1.83 2.75
C LEU A 11 -7.74 -1.40 1.41
N ALA A 12 -8.20 -1.95 0.28
CA ALA A 12 -7.71 -1.59 -1.05
C ALA A 12 -7.88 -0.09 -1.32
N ARG A 13 -9.09 0.44 -1.08
CA ARG A 13 -9.40 1.87 -1.24
C ARG A 13 -8.53 2.76 -0.36
N ALA A 14 -8.38 2.38 0.92
CA ALA A 14 -7.59 3.16 1.86
C ALA A 14 -6.14 3.25 1.38
N ILE A 15 -5.50 2.11 1.10
CA ILE A 15 -4.10 2.08 0.66
C ILE A 15 -3.93 2.82 -0.67
N ALA A 16 -4.83 2.60 -1.64
CA ALA A 16 -4.80 3.28 -2.93
C ALA A 16 -4.82 4.81 -2.77
N SER A 17 -5.71 5.33 -1.92
CA SER A 17 -5.81 6.77 -1.64
C SER A 17 -4.53 7.33 -1.03
N ARG A 18 -3.87 6.60 -0.11
CA ARG A 18 -2.60 7.05 0.49
C ARG A 18 -1.46 7.06 -0.53
N LEU A 19 -1.40 6.03 -1.39
CA LEU A 19 -0.38 5.93 -2.42
C LEU A 19 -0.58 6.97 -3.53
N ASP A 20 -1.83 7.29 -3.89
CA ASP A 20 -2.13 8.32 -4.89
C ASP A 20 -1.67 9.71 -4.43
N ALA A 21 -1.81 10.00 -3.13
CA ALA A 21 -1.35 11.27 -2.54
C ALA A 21 0.17 11.48 -2.64
N VAL A 22 0.96 10.40 -2.78
CA VAL A 22 2.42 10.45 -2.90
C VAL A 22 2.91 9.98 -4.28
N ALA A 23 2.00 9.77 -5.23
CA ALA A 23 2.33 9.25 -6.54
C ALA A 23 3.21 10.23 -7.32
N PRO A 24 4.23 9.73 -8.05
CA PRO A 24 5.00 10.55 -8.96
C PRO A 24 4.11 11.22 -10.01
N ARG A 25 4.54 12.39 -10.50
CA ARG A 25 3.78 13.15 -11.50
C ARG A 25 3.48 12.29 -12.73
N GLY A 26 2.21 12.29 -13.14
CA GLY A 26 1.73 11.55 -14.32
C GLY A 26 1.36 10.10 -14.04
N LEU A 27 1.59 9.62 -12.81
CA LEU A 27 1.04 8.38 -12.29
C LEU A 27 -0.15 8.67 -11.39
N ARG A 28 -1.07 7.71 -11.32
CA ARG A 28 -2.21 7.70 -10.41
C ARG A 28 -2.35 6.33 -9.78
N VAL A 29 -2.84 6.28 -8.55
CA VAL A 29 -3.18 5.03 -7.86
C VAL A 29 -4.67 5.03 -7.56
N THR A 30 -5.34 3.93 -7.86
CA THR A 30 -6.79 3.75 -7.62
C THR A 30 -7.07 2.36 -7.10
N ASP A 31 -8.20 2.17 -6.41
CA ASP A 31 -8.77 0.85 -6.18
C ASP A 31 -9.68 0.43 -7.35
N GLU A 32 -9.77 -0.88 -7.59
CA GLU A 32 -10.91 -1.50 -8.28
C GLU A 32 -11.25 -2.80 -7.54
N GLY A 33 -12.40 -2.83 -6.86
CA GLY A 33 -12.76 -3.96 -6.00
C GLY A 33 -11.78 -4.12 -4.83
N ALA A 34 -11.20 -5.30 -4.69
CA ALA A 34 -10.18 -5.61 -3.68
C ALA A 34 -8.74 -5.51 -4.25
N SER A 35 -8.55 -4.77 -5.34
CA SER A 35 -7.25 -4.55 -5.98
C SER A 35 -6.85 -3.08 -5.96
N VAL A 36 -5.54 -2.82 -5.88
CA VAL A 36 -4.92 -1.51 -6.06
C VAL A 36 -4.20 -1.48 -7.41
N ARG A 37 -4.41 -0.42 -8.18
CA ARG A 37 -3.91 -0.25 -9.54
C ARG A 37 -3.12 1.03 -9.69
N VAL A 38 -2.06 0.96 -10.47
CA VAL A 38 -1.31 2.11 -10.95
C VAL A 38 -1.72 2.41 -12.39
N LEU A 39 -2.05 3.67 -12.67
CA LEU A 39 -2.45 4.16 -13.97
C LEU A 39 -1.45 5.20 -14.51
N ARG A 40 -1.25 5.21 -15.83
CA ARG A 40 -0.54 6.27 -16.56
C ARG A 40 -1.39 6.72 -17.75
N GLY A 41 -1.78 8.00 -17.78
CA GLY A 41 -2.68 8.52 -18.82
C GLY A 41 -4.03 7.78 -18.88
N GLY A 42 -4.49 7.24 -17.75
CA GLY A 42 -5.72 6.43 -17.66
C GLY A 42 -5.56 4.95 -17.98
N ALA A 43 -4.44 4.51 -18.55
CA ALA A 43 -4.17 3.09 -18.81
C ALA A 43 -3.60 2.41 -17.56
N TRP A 44 -4.06 1.19 -17.26
CA TRP A 44 -3.53 0.36 -16.18
C TRP A 44 -2.17 -0.22 -16.55
N ILE A 45 -1.18 -0.05 -15.67
CA ILE A 45 0.21 -0.46 -15.90
C ILE A 45 0.80 -1.36 -14.80
N GLY A 46 0.01 -1.73 -13.79
CA GLY A 46 0.46 -2.59 -12.69
C GLY A 46 -0.26 -2.31 -11.38
N GLY A 47 0.20 -2.90 -10.29
CA GLY A 47 -0.42 -2.79 -8.96
C GLY A 47 -0.44 -4.12 -8.21
N SER A 48 -1.44 -4.34 -7.37
CA SER A 48 -1.54 -5.53 -6.52
C SER A 48 -2.98 -5.87 -6.15
N ALA A 49 -3.33 -7.16 -6.21
CA ALA A 49 -4.60 -7.72 -5.75
C ALA A 49 -4.51 -8.29 -4.31
N ALA A 50 -3.41 -8.04 -3.59
CA ALA A 50 -3.19 -8.62 -2.27
C ALA A 50 -4.30 -8.35 -1.22
N PRO A 51 -5.09 -7.26 -1.25
CA PRO A 51 -6.21 -7.10 -0.32
C PRO A 51 -7.24 -8.24 -0.40
N GLU A 52 -7.33 -8.99 -1.50
CA GLU A 52 -8.20 -10.17 -1.64
C GLU A 52 -7.93 -11.27 -0.60
N ILE A 53 -6.73 -11.32 0.00
CA ILE A 53 -6.41 -12.30 1.05
C ILE A 53 -7.03 -11.93 2.40
N VAL A 54 -7.55 -10.70 2.53
CA VAL A 54 -8.24 -10.18 3.71
C VAL A 54 -9.74 -10.45 3.54
N THR A 55 -10.13 -11.71 3.74
CA THR A 55 -11.55 -12.14 3.70
C THR A 55 -11.98 -12.77 5.02
N GLY A 56 -13.20 -12.45 5.46
CA GLY A 56 -13.75 -12.87 6.75
C GLY A 56 -12.97 -12.29 7.93
N ARG A 57 -12.87 -13.04 9.03
CA ARG A 57 -12.09 -12.63 10.21
C ARG A 57 -10.59 -12.65 9.88
N ALA A 58 -10.06 -11.51 9.46
CA ALA A 58 -8.64 -11.29 9.29
C ALA A 58 -7.98 -10.93 10.64
N ASP A 59 -6.79 -11.48 10.87
CA ASP A 59 -5.93 -10.99 11.93
C ASP A 59 -5.06 -9.84 11.42
N GLU A 60 -4.43 -9.12 12.35
CA GLU A 60 -3.51 -8.02 12.06
C GLU A 60 -2.43 -8.45 11.05
N ARG A 61 -1.85 -9.65 11.22
CA ARG A 61 -0.79 -10.16 10.33
C ARG A 61 -1.23 -10.31 8.88
N ARG A 62 -2.47 -10.73 8.62
CA ARG A 62 -3.01 -10.79 7.24
C ARG A 62 -3.16 -9.40 6.66
N VAL A 63 -3.66 -8.44 7.44
CA VAL A 63 -3.78 -7.04 7.00
C VAL A 63 -2.41 -6.45 6.70
N GLU A 64 -1.43 -6.62 7.59
CA GLU A 64 -0.04 -6.20 7.40
C GLU A 64 0.58 -6.82 6.15
N THR A 65 0.38 -8.13 5.95
CA THR A 65 0.89 -8.85 4.78
C THR A 65 0.28 -8.33 3.49
N ALA A 66 -1.04 -8.11 3.47
CA ALA A 66 -1.72 -7.55 2.31
C ALA A 66 -1.24 -6.13 2.02
N ALA A 67 -1.16 -5.28 3.06
CA ALA A 67 -0.71 -3.90 2.94
C ALA A 67 0.72 -3.81 2.40
N ARG A 68 1.64 -4.58 2.98
CA ARG A 68 3.05 -4.67 2.53
C ARG A 68 3.15 -5.13 1.08
N ALA A 69 2.38 -6.14 0.69
CA ALA A 69 2.37 -6.62 -0.69
C ALA A 69 1.82 -5.57 -1.67
N VAL A 70 0.84 -4.76 -1.26
CA VAL A 70 0.34 -3.65 -2.09
C VAL A 70 1.40 -2.57 -2.28
N ILE A 71 1.96 -2.06 -1.19
CA ILE A 71 2.92 -0.95 -1.28
C ILE A 71 4.21 -1.37 -2.01
N SER A 72 4.63 -2.64 -1.88
CA SER A 72 5.73 -3.21 -2.66
C SER A 72 5.42 -3.26 -4.15
N GLY A 73 4.26 -3.80 -4.53
CA GLY A 73 3.89 -3.89 -5.95
C GLY A 73 3.71 -2.52 -6.62
N VAL A 74 3.21 -1.52 -5.88
CA VAL A 74 3.13 -0.14 -6.39
C VAL A 74 4.51 0.51 -6.49
N GLN A 75 5.39 0.28 -5.51
CA GLN A 75 6.78 0.75 -5.56
C GLN A 75 7.52 0.19 -6.78
N ASP A 76 7.37 -1.10 -7.08
CA ASP A 76 7.99 -1.73 -8.24
C ASP A 76 7.58 -1.03 -9.54
N VAL A 77 6.28 -0.76 -9.71
CA VAL A 77 5.75 -0.04 -10.89
C VAL A 77 6.28 1.39 -10.94
N PHE A 78 6.32 2.09 -9.81
CA PHE A 78 6.86 3.46 -9.76
C PHE A 78 8.34 3.48 -10.14
N ALA A 79 9.14 2.59 -9.56
CA ALA A 79 10.57 2.50 -9.84
C ALA A 79 10.84 2.13 -11.30
N GLU A 80 10.06 1.20 -11.87
CA GLU A 80 10.15 0.82 -13.28
C GLU A 80 9.84 1.99 -14.22
N VAL A 81 8.77 2.74 -13.96
CA VAL A 81 8.38 3.88 -14.80
C VAL A 81 9.38 5.04 -14.69
N LEU A 82 9.90 5.30 -13.49
CA LEU A 82 10.87 6.37 -13.25
C LEU A 82 12.29 6.00 -13.73
N ALA A 83 12.57 4.70 -13.91
CA ALA A 83 13.91 4.17 -14.11
C ALA A 83 14.89 4.56 -12.98
N GLU A 84 14.36 4.77 -11.77
CA GLU A 84 15.06 5.18 -10.56
C GLU A 84 14.44 4.49 -9.34
N PRO A 85 15.20 4.17 -8.29
CA PRO A 85 14.61 3.66 -7.06
C PRO A 85 13.62 4.69 -6.51
N TRP A 86 12.45 4.26 -6.07
CA TRP A 86 11.46 5.10 -5.41
C TRP A 86 11.14 4.52 -4.03
N PRO A 87 10.85 5.31 -2.97
CA PRO A 87 10.79 6.78 -2.92
C PRO A 87 12.14 7.47 -2.69
N ALA A 88 13.25 6.72 -2.77
CA ALA A 88 14.57 7.33 -2.88
C ALA A 88 14.74 8.05 -4.23
N SER A 89 15.90 8.64 -4.48
CA SER A 89 16.29 9.16 -5.80
C SER A 89 17.66 8.64 -6.25
N ARG A 90 18.29 7.79 -5.44
CA ARG A 90 19.58 7.14 -5.69
C ARG A 90 19.82 6.02 -4.69
N GLY A 91 20.69 5.09 -5.05
CA GLY A 91 21.12 4.01 -4.17
C GLY A 91 20.11 2.87 -4.08
N GLU A 92 20.05 2.23 -2.93
CA GLU A 92 19.17 1.08 -2.70
C GLU A 92 17.69 1.49 -2.66
N MET A 93 16.82 0.60 -3.15
CA MET A 93 15.38 0.78 -3.07
C MET A 93 14.93 0.62 -1.61
N PRO A 94 14.27 1.63 -0.99
CA PRO A 94 13.88 1.54 0.41
C PRO A 94 12.84 0.43 0.62
N ALA A 95 13.11 -0.49 1.55
CA ALA A 95 12.25 -1.65 1.77
C ALA A 95 10.82 -1.25 2.18
N PRO A 96 9.77 -1.77 1.52
CA PRO A 96 8.38 -1.53 1.90
C PRO A 96 8.00 -2.36 3.12
N ASP A 97 7.35 -1.75 4.10
CA ASP A 97 6.83 -2.48 5.26
C ASP A 97 5.54 -1.85 5.80
N ALA A 98 4.79 -2.65 6.56
CA ALA A 98 3.52 -2.24 7.15
C ALA A 98 3.27 -2.95 8.48
N ARG A 99 2.61 -2.23 9.40
CA ARG A 99 2.28 -2.73 10.73
C ARG A 99 0.93 -2.20 11.19
N VAL A 100 0.18 -3.05 11.89
CA VAL A 100 -1.03 -2.64 12.59
C VAL A 100 -0.71 -2.45 14.06
N GLU A 101 -0.97 -1.25 14.57
CA GLU A 101 -0.82 -0.90 15.98
C GLU A 101 -2.12 -0.28 16.47
N GLU A 102 -2.72 -0.86 17.51
CA GLU A 102 -3.97 -0.37 18.13
C GLU A 102 -5.13 -0.16 17.14
N GLY A 103 -5.20 -0.97 16.08
CA GLY A 103 -6.23 -0.86 15.03
C GLY A 103 -5.89 0.13 13.91
N VAL A 104 -4.71 0.75 13.96
CA VAL A 104 -4.23 1.68 12.94
C VAL A 104 -3.23 0.98 12.04
N LEU A 105 -3.44 1.03 10.72
CA LEU A 105 -2.47 0.59 9.73
C LEU A 105 -1.45 1.70 9.46
N HIS A 106 -0.19 1.39 9.76
CA HIS A 106 0.99 2.15 9.41
C HIS A 106 1.71 1.47 8.23
N ALA A 107 2.12 2.24 7.24
CA ALA A 107 2.85 1.74 6.07
C ALA A 107 3.94 2.73 5.67
N TRP A 108 5.12 2.22 5.33
CA TRP A 108 6.29 3.05 5.04
C TRP A 108 7.28 2.35 4.10
N PHE A 109 8.28 3.12 3.67
CA PHE A 109 9.41 2.66 2.88
C PHE A 109 10.72 3.05 3.57
N GLY A 110 11.60 2.08 3.83
CA GLY A 110 12.85 2.24 4.57
C GLY A 110 12.79 1.66 5.99
N SER A 111 13.67 2.12 6.89
CA SER A 111 13.65 1.71 8.30
C SER A 111 12.42 2.26 9.02
N ALA A 112 11.87 1.49 9.97
CA ALA A 112 10.75 1.94 10.78
C ALA A 112 11.10 3.14 11.69
N GLU A 113 12.35 3.23 12.19
CA GLU A 113 12.75 4.37 13.03
C GLU A 113 13.00 5.65 12.22
N ARG A 114 13.39 5.51 10.96
CA ARG A 114 13.71 6.62 10.05
C ARG A 114 13.25 6.31 8.63
N PRO A 115 11.92 6.33 8.38
CA PRO A 115 11.38 6.02 7.06
C PRO A 115 11.79 7.09 6.05
N VAL A 116 12.07 6.66 4.83
CA VAL A 116 12.27 7.57 3.69
C VAL A 116 10.94 8.22 3.31
N LEU A 117 9.87 7.43 3.37
CA LEU A 117 8.50 7.89 3.19
C LEU A 117 7.58 7.08 4.10
N SER A 118 6.73 7.78 4.85
CA SER A 118 5.59 7.18 5.55
C SER A 118 4.30 7.59 4.85
N LEU A 119 3.40 6.64 4.68
CA LEU A 119 2.04 6.94 4.26
C LEU A 119 1.24 7.49 5.44
N GLU A 120 0.21 8.31 5.15
CA GLU A 120 -0.73 8.76 6.18
C GLU A 120 -1.41 7.53 6.82
N PRO A 121 -1.39 7.40 8.15
CA PRO A 121 -2.01 6.27 8.83
C PRO A 121 -3.50 6.10 8.49
N TYR A 122 -4.00 4.88 8.66
CA TYR A 122 -5.40 4.56 8.40
C TYR A 122 -6.00 3.72 9.52
N GLU A 123 -7.07 4.23 10.13
CA GLU A 123 -7.89 3.48 11.07
C GLU A 123 -8.58 2.31 10.37
N LEU A 124 -8.32 1.09 10.85
CA LEU A 124 -9.00 -0.10 10.37
C LEU A 124 -10.40 -0.12 10.97
N SER A 125 -11.39 0.25 10.16
CA SER A 125 -12.79 0.11 10.54
C SER A 125 -13.13 -1.38 10.69
N ALA A 126 -13.48 -1.79 11.90
CA ALA A 126 -14.22 -3.03 12.09
C ALA A 126 -15.65 -2.86 11.58
N ARG A 127 -16.15 -3.81 10.79
CA ARG A 127 -17.58 -3.90 10.46
C ARG A 127 -18.29 -4.94 11.32
#